data_AF-A0A2G9SGN4-F1
#
_entry.id   AF-A0A2G9SGN4-F1
#
_cell.length_a   1.000
_cell.length_b   1.000
_cell.length_c   1.000
_cell.angle_alpha   90.00
_cell.angle_beta   90.00
_cell.angle_gamma   90.00
#
_symmetry.space_group_name_H-M   'P 1'
#
loop_
_entity.id
_entity.type
_entity.pdbx_description
1 polymer ?
#
loop_
_entity_poly.entity_id
_entity_poly.type
_entity_poly.pdbx_seq_one_letter_code
_entity_poly.pdbx_strand_id
1 'polypeptide(L)' 'MEMTGDGVHYSFECIGNTNVMVAALECTHPGYGTSVVIGEAPQNTNITFDPLLLLTGRTWKGSFIGGTIYYKT' A
#
# COMPACT_ATOMS: atom_id res chain seq x y z
N MET A 1 8.58 -13.66 -17.87
CA MET A 1 7.17 -13.35 -18.15
C MET A 1 6.73 -12.35 -17.10
N GLU A 2 6.21 -11.22 -17.54
CA GLU A 2 5.50 -10.32 -16.63
C GLU A 2 4.12 -10.90 -16.34
N MET A 3 3.79 -11.11 -15.07
CA MET A 3 2.57 -11.83 -14.68
C MET A 3 1.29 -10.99 -14.87
N THR A 4 1.42 -9.66 -14.90
CA THR A 4 0.29 -8.73 -14.75
C THR A 4 0.25 -7.62 -15.80
N GLY A 5 1.11 -7.66 -16.82
CA GLY A 5 1.15 -6.64 -17.87
C GLY A 5 1.72 -5.30 -17.37
N ASP A 6 0.92 -4.47 -16.71
CA ASP A 6 1.33 -3.13 -16.26
C ASP A 6 1.19 -2.94 -14.73
N GLY A 7 0.85 -4.01 -14.02
CA GLY A 7 0.70 -4.05 -12.56
C GLY A 7 -0.68 -4.54 -12.12
N VAL A 8 -0.83 -4.75 -10.81
CA VAL A 8 -2.08 -5.25 -10.23
C VAL A 8 -3.08 -4.12 -9.97
N HIS A 9 -4.38 -4.45 -10.01
CA HIS A 9 -5.43 -3.54 -9.55
C HIS A 9 -5.30 -3.24 -8.05
N TYR A 10 -5.01 -4.27 -7.24
CA TYR A 10 -4.88 -4.17 -5.79
C TYR A 10 -3.66 -4.92 -5.28
N SER A 11 -2.96 -4.33 -4.33
CA SER A 11 -1.92 -4.98 -3.54
C SER A 11 -2.17 -4.77 -2.05
N PHE A 12 -1.66 -5.71 -1.25
CA PHE A 12 -1.81 -5.69 0.21
C PHE A 12 -0.47 -5.98 0.84
N GLU A 13 0.02 -5.07 1.67
CA GLU A 13 1.16 -5.33 2.54
C GLU A 13 0.64 -5.79 3.90
N CYS A 14 1.03 -7.01 4.30
CA CYS A 14 0.53 -7.69 5.51
C CYS A 14 1.67 -8.18 6.42
N ILE A 15 2.86 -7.58 6.33
CA ILE A 15 4.06 -8.03 7.05
C ILE A 15 4.49 -7.00 8.11
N GLY A 16 4.40 -5.71 7.80
CA GLY A 16 4.93 -4.63 8.65
C GLY A 16 6.35 -4.22 8.26
N ASN A 17 6.76 -4.44 7.00
CA ASN A 17 8.08 -4.02 6.52
C ASN A 17 7.95 -2.85 5.54
N THR A 18 8.58 -1.72 5.84
CA THR A 18 8.44 -0.49 5.05
C THR A 18 8.94 -0.61 3.61
N ASN A 19 9.97 -1.42 3.36
CA ASN A 19 10.42 -1.67 1.99
C ASN A 19 9.39 -2.47 1.19
N VAL A 20 8.70 -3.42 1.85
CA VAL A 20 7.62 -4.18 1.23
C VAL A 20 6.37 -3.32 1.03
N MET A 21 6.13 -2.34 1.90
CA MET A 21 5.02 -1.38 1.71
C MET A 21 5.21 -0.56 0.43
N VAL A 22 6.45 -0.17 0.12
CA VAL A 22 6.79 0.53 -1.12
C VAL A 22 6.70 -0.41 -2.31
N ALA A 23 7.25 -1.63 -2.21
CA ALA A 23 7.14 -2.62 -3.29
C ALA A 23 5.66 -2.95 -3.61
N ALA A 24 4.80 -3.01 -2.58
CA ALA A 24 3.36 -3.19 -2.75
C ALA A 24 2.74 -1.99 -3.50
N LEU A 25 3.16 -0.76 -3.25
CA LEU A 25 2.72 0.41 -4.01
C LEU A 25 3.20 0.36 -5.47
N GLU A 26 4.49 0.08 -5.69
CA GLU A 26 5.12 0.06 -7.02
C GLU A 26 4.50 -1.00 -7.95
N CYS A 27 4.14 -2.17 -7.41
CA CYS A 27 3.57 -3.26 -8.22
C CYS A 27 2.12 -3.00 -8.69
N THR A 28 1.46 -1.98 -8.15
CA THR A 28 0.11 -1.60 -8.61
C THR A 28 0.16 -0.83 -9.92
N HIS A 29 -0.90 -0.97 -10.71
CA HIS A 29 -0.99 -0.35 -12.02
C HIS A 29 -0.94 1.20 -11.93
N PRO A 30 -0.12 1.89 -12.74
CA PRO A 30 -0.14 3.35 -12.83
C PRO A 30 -1.53 3.86 -13.28
N GLY A 31 -2.08 4.89 -12.65
CA GLY A 31 -3.35 5.50 -13.07
C GLY A 31 -4.57 5.08 -12.27
N TYR A 32 -4.64 3.83 -11.78
CA TYR A 32 -5.81 3.35 -11.03
C TYR A 32 -5.51 2.33 -9.92
N GLY A 33 -4.28 1.81 -9.84
CA GLY A 33 -3.91 0.78 -8.87
C GLY A 33 -4.05 1.26 -7.42
N THR A 34 -4.49 0.37 -6.53
CA THR A 34 -4.64 0.66 -5.09
C THR A 34 -3.78 -0.25 -4.24
N SER A 35 -2.89 0.31 -3.43
CA SER A 35 -2.11 -0.44 -2.44
C SER A 35 -2.66 -0.18 -1.04
N VAL A 36 -2.89 -1.26 -0.27
CA VAL A 36 -3.40 -1.20 1.11
C VAL A 36 -2.33 -1.70 2.07
N VAL A 37 -1.92 -0.85 3.01
CA VAL A 37 -1.02 -1.22 4.10
C VAL A 37 -1.84 -1.72 5.30
N ILE A 38 -1.56 -2.94 5.73
CA ILE A 38 -2.21 -3.62 6.85
C ILE A 38 -1.18 -4.01 7.91
N GLY A 39 0.04 -4.36 7.49
CA GLY A 39 1.12 -4.70 8.41
C GLY A 39 1.56 -3.51 9.25
N GLU A 40 1.77 -3.74 10.55
CA GLU A 40 2.26 -2.72 11.48
C GLU A 40 3.79 -2.66 11.42
N ALA A 41 4.34 -1.52 11.00
CA ALA A 41 5.78 -1.28 11.05
C ALA A 41 6.24 -0.96 12.49
N PRO A 42 7.51 -1.20 12.84
CA PRO A 42 8.05 -0.79 14.13
C PRO A 42 7.86 0.71 14.40
N GLN A 43 7.72 1.08 15.67
CA GLN A 43 7.59 2.48 16.06
C GLN A 43 8.76 3.34 15.56
N ASN A 44 8.46 4.59 15.20
CA ASN A 44 9.42 5.56 14.68
C ASN A 44 10.12 5.16 13.35
N THR A 45 9.53 4.23 12.60
CA THR A 45 10.01 3.91 11.25
C THR A 45 9.37 4.87 10.24
N ASN A 46 10.18 5.40 9.32
CA ASN A 46 9.70 6.20 8.19
C ASN A 46 9.55 5.33 6.95
N ILE A 47 8.58 5.67 6.10
CA ILE A 47 8.49 5.12 4.75
C ILE A 47 8.93 6.20 3.77
N THR A 48 9.79 5.84 2.82
CA THR A 48 10.28 6.72 1.77
C THR A 48 9.93 6.10 0.42
N PHE A 49 9.30 6.86 -0.45
CA PHE A 49 8.86 6.42 -1.77
C PHE A 49 8.91 7.59 -2.75
N ASP A 50 8.91 7.30 -4.05
CA ASP A 50 8.83 8.34 -5.09
C ASP A 50 7.40 8.91 -5.16
N PRO A 51 7.19 10.22 -4.90
CA PRO A 51 5.89 10.86 -5.02
C PRO A 51 5.23 10.70 -6.40
N LEU A 52 6.02 10.47 -7.46
CA LEU A 52 5.51 10.21 -8.79
C LEU A 52 4.59 8.97 -8.84
N LEU A 53 4.81 8.00 -7.94
CA LEU A 53 3.94 6.83 -7.82
C LEU A 53 2.49 7.22 -7.55
N LEU A 54 2.26 8.25 -6.73
CA LEU A 54 0.92 8.78 -6.44
C LEU A 54 0.44 9.76 -7.52
N LEU A 55 1.33 10.66 -7.99
CA LEU A 55 0.97 11.65 -9.02
C LEU A 55 0.53 11.00 -10.33
N THR A 56 1.03 9.80 -10.62
CA THR A 56 0.60 9.00 -11.78
C THR A 56 -0.72 8.26 -11.58
N GLY A 57 -1.42 8.45 -10.46
CA GLY A 57 -2.79 7.99 -10.25
C GLY A 57 -2.96 6.74 -9.38
N ARG A 58 -1.92 6.27 -8.69
CA ARG A 58 -2.09 5.21 -7.67
C ARG A 58 -2.77 5.76 -6.42
N THR A 59 -3.52 4.90 -5.75
CA THR A 59 -4.05 5.17 -4.41
C THR A 59 -3.25 4.39 -3.38
N TRP A 60 -2.81 5.05 -2.31
CA TRP A 60 -2.15 4.40 -1.19
C TRP A 60 -2.88 4.71 0.11
N LYS A 61 -3.28 3.67 0.83
CA LYS A 61 -4.15 3.77 2.02
C LYS A 61 -3.78 2.72 3.06
N GLY A 62 -4.14 2.99 4.32
CA GLY A 62 -4.03 2.02 5.42
C GLY A 62 -5.36 1.38 5.78
N SER A 63 -5.31 0.28 6.54
CA SER A 63 -6.46 -0.26 7.26
C SER A 63 -6.03 -0.76 8.64
N PHE A 64 -6.78 -0.36 9.67
CA PHE A 64 -6.65 -0.89 11.02
C PHE A 64 -7.91 -1.69 11.35
N ILE A 65 -7.77 -2.94 11.83
CA ILE A 65 -8.89 -3.84 12.17
C ILE A 65 -9.93 -3.95 11.02
N GLY A 66 -9.43 -4.04 9.78
CA GLY A 66 -10.29 -4.17 8.59
C GLY A 66 -11.24 -2.98 8.35
N GLY A 67 -10.98 -1.81 8.95
CA GLY A 67 -11.83 -0.63 8.84
C GLY A 67 -12.92 -0.53 9.91
N THR A 68 -12.92 -1.42 10.91
CA THR A 68 -13.86 -1.34 12.05
C THR A 68 -13.33 -0.34 13.08
N ILE A 69 -14.17 0.61 13.49
CA ILE A 69 -13.91 1.51 14.61
C ILE A 69 -14.92 1.12 15.71
N TYR A 70 -14.45 0.55 16.82
CA TYR A 70 -15.31 0.34 17.99
C TYR A 70 -15.57 1.70 18.65
N TYR A 71 -16.66 2.37 18.28
CA TYR A 71 -17.18 3.46 19.10
C TYR A 71 -17.76 2.83 20.37
N LYS A 72 -17.03 2.95 21.47
CA LYS A 72 -17.56 2.66 22.81
C LYS A 72 -18.67 3.68 23.08
N THR A 73 -19.93 3.25 22.94
CA THR A 73 -21.09 3.96 23.49
C THR A 73 -21.19 3.70 24.98
#